data_AF-A0A4R9WTK8-F1
#
_entry.id   AF-A0A4R9WTK8-F1
#
_cell.length_a   1.000
_cell.length_b   1.000
_cell.length_c   1.000
_cell.angle_alpha   90.00
_cell.angle_beta   90.00
_cell.angle_gamma   90.00
#
_symmetry.space_group_name_H-M   'P 1'
#
loop_
_entity.id
_entity.type
_entity.pdbx_description
1 polymer ?
#
loop_
_entity_poly.entity_id
_entity_poly.type
_entity_poly.pdbx_seq_one_letter_code
_entity_poly.pdbx_strand_id
1 'polypeptide(L)'
;MQLRGYLAAVQDAELADVQAAIQRFIRGEAKVDNAQFCPSSAQLSIEVRERRLMRELLAKRALISSPPRSGGSEGRARPVVRPG
;
A
#
# COMPACT_ATOMS: atom_id res chain seq x y z
N MET A 1 -27.45 5.64 -14.24
CA MET A 1 -26.22 6.35 -14.65
C MET A 1 -25.10 6.33 -13.59
N GLN A 2 -25.40 6.31 -12.28
CA GLN A 2 -24.36 6.42 -11.22
C GLN A 2 -23.37 5.24 -11.15
N LEU A 3 -23.83 3.99 -11.31
CA LEU A 3 -22.96 2.81 -11.17
C LEU A 3 -21.81 2.77 -12.19
N ARG A 4 -22.03 3.27 -13.41
CA ARG A 4 -20.97 3.36 -14.43
C ARG A 4 -19.83 4.29 -13.98
N GLY A 5 -20.15 5.35 -13.26
CA GLY A 5 -19.14 6.27 -12.70
C GLY A 5 -18.28 5.60 -11.63
N TYR A 6 -18.88 4.78 -10.76
CA TYR A 6 -18.11 4.01 -9.77
C TYR A 6 -17.23 2.96 -10.41
N LEU A 7 -17.72 2.24 -11.42
CA LEU A 7 -16.91 1.27 -12.18
C LEU A 7 -15.71 1.96 -12.84
N ALA A 8 -15.92 3.09 -13.52
CA ALA A 8 -14.84 3.85 -14.13
C ALA A 8 -13.82 4.38 -13.09
N ALA A 9 -14.28 4.72 -11.88
CA ALA A 9 -13.41 5.21 -10.81
C ALA A 9 -12.42 4.16 -10.29
N VAL A 10 -12.70 2.87 -10.46
CA VAL A 10 -11.91 1.76 -9.92
C VAL A 10 -11.37 0.80 -10.98
N GLN A 11 -11.69 1.00 -12.26
CA GLN A 11 -11.42 0.06 -13.35
C GLN A 11 -9.94 -0.35 -13.45
N ASP A 12 -9.02 0.60 -13.27
CA ASP A 12 -7.58 0.39 -13.41
C ASP A 12 -6.84 0.43 -12.06
N ALA A 13 -7.59 0.28 -10.96
CA ALA A 13 -7.05 0.36 -9.61
C ALA A 13 -6.80 -1.01 -9.00
N GLU A 14 -5.73 -1.13 -8.21
CA GLU A 14 -5.55 -2.33 -7.40
C GLU A 14 -6.54 -2.38 -6.24
N LEU A 15 -6.96 -3.59 -5.86
CA LEU A 15 -7.91 -3.82 -4.78
C LEU A 15 -7.48 -3.15 -3.47
N ALA A 16 -6.18 -3.17 -3.16
CA ALA A 16 -5.63 -2.55 -1.95
C ALA A 16 -5.88 -1.03 -1.91
N ASP A 17 -5.73 -0.36 -3.05
CA ASP A 17 -5.93 1.09 -3.17
C ASP A 17 -7.42 1.43 -3.01
N VAL A 18 -8.30 0.62 -3.61
CA VAL A 18 -9.77 0.76 -3.49
C VAL A 18 -10.25 0.54 -2.05
N GLN A 19 -9.80 -0.53 -1.40
CA GLN A 19 -10.18 -0.84 -0.03
C GLN A 19 -9.71 0.26 0.94
N ALA A 20 -8.49 0.75 0.77
CA ALA A 20 -7.95 1.81 1.62
C ALA A 20 -8.72 3.14 1.43
N ALA A 21 -9.10 3.48 0.19
CA ALA A 21 -9.95 4.64 -0.09
C ALA A 21 -11.31 4.55 0.61
N ILE A 22 -11.99 3.39 0.51
CA ILE A 22 -13.29 3.17 1.15
C ILE A 22 -13.19 3.24 2.68
N GLN A 23 -12.19 2.59 3.26
CA GLN A 23 -11.99 2.60 4.72
C GLN A 23 -11.78 4.00 5.28
N ARG A 24 -11.06 4.87 4.56
CA ARG A 24 -10.90 6.26 4.95
C ARG A 24 -12.17 7.06 4.90
N PHE A 25 -12.98 6.83 3.88
CA PHE A 25 -14.30 7.44 3.81
C PHE A 25 -15.15 7.03 5.01
N ILE A 26 -15.22 5.73 5.32
CA ILE A 26 -15.96 5.20 6.49
C ILE A 26 -15.48 5.84 7.81
N ARG A 27 -14.18 6.09 7.94
CA ARG A 27 -13.58 6.71 9.13
C ARG A 27 -13.67 8.24 9.15
N GLY A 28 -14.20 8.88 8.10
CA GLY A 28 -14.22 10.34 7.99
C GLY A 28 -12.85 10.97 7.77
N GLU A 29 -11.86 10.21 7.31
CA GLU A 29 -10.50 10.68 7.02
C GLU A 29 -10.35 11.22 5.59
N ALA A 30 -11.27 10.85 4.71
CA ALA A 30 -11.33 11.36 3.35
C ALA A 30 -11.81 12.82 3.37
N LYS A 31 -11.29 13.66 2.46
CA LYS A 31 -11.79 15.05 2.34
C LYS A 31 -13.19 15.03 1.74
N VAL A 32 -14.20 15.25 2.59
CA VAL A 32 -15.60 15.31 2.20
C VAL A 32 -16.13 16.71 2.49
N ASP A 33 -16.41 17.49 1.44
CA ASP A 33 -17.01 18.82 1.58
C ASP A 33 -18.52 18.77 1.90
N ASN A 34 -19.12 17.57 1.79
CA ASN A 34 -20.56 17.35 1.94
C ASN A 34 -20.83 16.17 2.87
N ALA A 35 -21.86 16.25 3.72
CA ALA A 35 -22.31 15.20 4.64
C ALA A 35 -22.95 13.99 3.92
N GLN A 36 -22.30 13.44 2.90
CA GLN A 36 -22.80 12.32 2.12
C GLN A 36 -22.58 10.98 2.84
N PHE A 37 -23.57 10.09 2.74
CA PHE A 37 -23.51 8.74 3.30
C PHE A 37 -22.53 7.81 2.56
N CYS A 38 -22.29 8.06 1.26
CA CYS A 38 -21.34 7.35 0.41
C CYS A 38 -20.49 8.35 -0.37
N PRO A 39 -19.24 8.01 -0.73
CA PRO A 39 -18.41 8.91 -1.53
C PRO A 39 -19.00 9.01 -2.93
N SER A 40 -19.09 10.21 -3.51
CA SER A 40 -19.36 10.32 -4.94
C SER A 40 -18.30 9.58 -5.77
N SER A 41 -18.63 9.18 -7.00
CA SER A 41 -17.66 8.50 -7.89
C SER A 41 -16.41 9.35 -8.15
N ALA A 42 -16.54 10.68 -8.13
CA ALA A 42 -15.40 11.59 -8.26
C ALA A 42 -14.49 11.54 -7.03
N GLN A 43 -15.05 11.60 -5.83
CA GLN A 43 -14.29 11.47 -4.57
C GLN A 43 -13.58 10.12 -4.48
N LEU A 44 -14.29 9.04 -4.83
CA LEU A 44 -13.69 7.70 -4.87
C LEU A 44 -12.50 7.66 -5.85
N SER A 45 -12.67 8.21 -7.05
CA SER A 45 -11.61 8.24 -8.06
C SER A 45 -10.37 9.04 -7.63
N ILE A 46 -10.56 10.10 -6.83
CA ILE A 46 -9.46 10.91 -6.29
C ILE A 46 -8.71 10.11 -5.23
N GLU A 47 -9.40 9.60 -4.21
CA GLU A 47 -8.78 8.85 -3.12
C GLU A 47 -8.04 7.61 -3.64
N VAL A 48 -8.64 6.86 -4.56
CA VAL A 48 -8.00 5.68 -5.18
C VAL A 48 -6.69 6.06 -5.89
N ARG A 49 -6.67 7.17 -6.63
CA ARG A 49 -5.46 7.67 -7.29
C ARG A 49 -4.38 8.09 -6.30
N GLU A 50 -4.76 8.77 -5.22
CA GLU A 50 -3.81 9.15 -4.16
C GLU A 50 -3.20 7.92 -3.47
N ARG A 51 -4.01 6.88 -3.22
CA ARG A 51 -3.55 5.62 -2.61
C ARG A 51 -2.53 4.90 -3.48
N ARG A 52 -2.84 4.79 -4.77
CA ARG A 52 -1.94 4.23 -5.77
C ARG A 52 -0.62 5.00 -5.79
N LEU A 53 -0.67 6.32 -5.86
CA LEU A 53 0.53 7.17 -5.87
C LEU A 53 1.38 6.95 -4.61
N MET A 54 0.77 6.96 -3.43
CA MET A 54 1.50 6.74 -2.18
C MET A 54 2.15 5.35 -2.13
N ARG A 55 1.44 4.31 -2.56
CA ARG A 55 1.98 2.95 -2.63
C ARG A 55 3.17 2.86 -3.57
N GLU A 56 3.06 3.45 -4.76
CA GLU A 56 4.16 3.49 -5.73
C GLU A 56 5.39 4.25 -5.19
N LEU A 57 5.18 5.37 -4.48
CA LEU A 57 6.26 6.12 -3.83
C LEU A 57 6.94 5.32 -2.71
N LEU A 58 6.15 4.62 -1.88
CA LEU A 58 6.69 3.77 -0.81
C LEU A 58 7.47 2.58 -1.37
N ALA A 59 6.98 1.95 -2.44
CA ALA A 59 7.68 0.87 -3.12
C ALA A 59 9.02 1.36 -3.71
N LYS A 60 9.05 2.54 -4.34
CA LYS A 60 10.29 3.16 -4.83
C LYS A 60 11.26 3.45 -3.69
N ARG A 61 10.79 3.96 -2.55
CA ARG A 61 11.63 4.22 -1.38
C ARG A 61 12.23 2.92 -0.81
N ALA A 62 11.45 1.84 -0.73
CA ALA A 62 11.93 0.55 -0.23
C ALA A 62 13.09 -0.01 -1.08
N LEU A 63 13.06 0.21 -2.40
CA LEU A 63 14.15 -0.17 -3.29
C LEU A 63 15.45 0.62 -3.02
N ILE A 64 15.33 1.90 -2.62
CA ILE A 64 16.48 2.76 -2.35
C ILE A 64 17.05 2.52 -0.94
N SER A 65 16.20 2.19 0.04
CA SER A 65 16.60 2.02 1.44
C SER A 65 16.95 0.58 1.85
N SER A 66 17.13 -0.33 0.89
CA SER A 66 17.58 -1.69 1.20
C SER A 66 18.99 -1.62 1.81
N PRO A 67 19.22 -2.10 3.05
CA PRO A 67 20.57 -2.16 3.59
C PRO A 67 21.41 -3.08 2.69
N PRO A 68 22.73 -2.82 2.51
CA PRO A 68 23.56 -3.72 1.74
C PRO A 68 23.45 -5.12 2.36
N ARG A 69 23.08 -6.11 1.55
CA ARG A 69 23.22 -7.52 1.93
C ARG A 69 24.69 -7.71 2.25
N SER A 70 25.03 -7.69 3.54
CA SER A 70 26.35 -8.06 4.04
C SER A 70 26.57 -9.52 3.65
N GLY A 71 27.29 -9.71 2.54
CA GLY A 71 27.91 -10.96 2.18
C GLY A 71 29.11 -11.15 3.09
N GLY A 72 29.06 -12.18 3.91
CA GLY A 72 30.13 -12.60 4.80
C GLY A 72 29.97 -14.06 5.13
N SER A 73 30.46 -14.91 4.23
CA SER A 73 30.75 -16.32 4.51
C SER A 73 31.80 -16.46 5.62
N GLU A 74 31.76 -17.61 6.30
CA GLU A 74 32.85 -18.32 7.00
C GLU A 74 32.70 -18.48 8.52
N GLY A 75 32.77 -19.74 8.95
CA GLY A 75 32.77 -20.13 10.36
C GLY A 75 32.10 -21.46 10.67
N ARG A 76 32.37 -22.52 9.90
CA ARG A 76 32.05 -23.90 10.33
C ARG A 76 32.92 -24.23 11.55
N ALA A 77 32.42 -23.95 12.75
CA ALA A 77 33.05 -24.40 13.97
C ALA A 77 32.95 -25.94 14.03
N ARG A 78 34.07 -26.62 13.83
CA ARG A 78 34.20 -28.05 14.14
C ARG A 78 34.16 -28.23 15.67
N PRO A 79 33.46 -29.22 16.22
CA PRO A 79 33.57 -29.53 17.63
C PRO A 79 34.94 -30.15 17.91
N VAL A 80 35.70 -29.53 18.82
CA VAL A 80 36.90 -30.15 19.41
C VAL A 80 36.44 -31.13 20.48
N VAL A 81 36.68 -32.42 20.24
CA VAL A 81 36.57 -33.47 21.25
C VAL A 81 37.79 -33.36 22.16
N ARG A 82 37.58 -33.21 23.48
CA ARG A 82 38.65 -33.34 24.50
C ARG A 82 38.55 -34.72 25.16
N PRO A 83 39.67 -35.47 25.31
CA PRO A 83 39.73 -36.60 26.22
C PRO A 83 40.17 -36.12 27.61
N GLY A 84 39.57 -36.68 28.65
CA GLY A 84 39.88 -36.41 30.06
C GLY A 84 38.77 -36.93 30.95
#